data_AF-A0A0X3UCX1-F1
#
_entry.id   AF-A0A0X3UCX1-F1
#
_cell.length_a   1.000
_cell.length_b   1.000
_cell.length_c   1.000
_cell.angle_alpha   90.00
_cell.angle_beta   90.00
_cell.angle_gamma   90.00
#
_symmetry.space_group_name_H-M   'P 1'
#
loop_
_entity.id
_entity.type
_entity.pdbx_description
1 polymer ?
#
loop_
_entity_poly.entity_id
_entity_poly.type
_entity_poly.pdbx_seq_one_letter_code
_entity_poly.pdbx_strand_id
1 'polypeptide(L)'
;MIVEVISPATGKRYRVRIDGLTEEVLVDLEREYASEEQLQSHLEALPLPAEVKCLLARLARVTLRVGRRLLRIGRRLLEIVLMLCARFPGAGLGLLTGALLTYVVACLPFLGAILADFLGPLLMLFGLGRGLWQDLTNRAPEAAATIVSAVRPFTTMQQGGAASGA
;
A
#
# COMPACT_ATOMS: atom_id res chain seq x y z
N MET A 1 9.64 20.63 -7.22
CA MET A 1 9.99 20.37 -5.80
C MET A 1 11.26 19.52 -5.72
N ILE A 2 12.18 19.77 -4.77
CA ILE A 2 13.32 18.86 -4.52
C ILE A 2 12.83 17.82 -3.50
N VAL A 3 12.63 16.58 -3.95
CA VAL A 3 12.22 15.49 -3.05
C VAL A 3 13.46 14.68 -2.72
N GLU A 4 13.81 14.59 -1.43
CA GLU A 4 14.89 13.71 -0.99
C GLU A 4 14.36 12.29 -0.88
N VAL A 5 14.68 11.46 -1.88
CA VAL A 5 14.29 10.05 -1.87
C VAL A 5 15.45 9.24 -1.30
N ILE A 6 15.19 8.52 -0.22
CA ILE A 6 16.14 7.58 0.39
C ILE A 6 15.87 6.20 -0.22
N SER A 7 16.81 5.69 -1.01
CA SER A 7 16.67 4.34 -1.57
C SER A 7 16.75 3.30 -0.45
N PRO A 8 15.72 2.46 -0.25
CA PRO A 8 15.67 1.49 0.85
C PRO A 8 16.73 0.39 0.75
N ALA A 9 17.36 0.21 -0.43
CA ALA A 9 18.38 -0.79 -0.66
C ALA A 9 19.82 -0.32 -0.36
N THR A 10 20.08 0.99 -0.41
CA THR A 10 21.46 1.53 -0.36
C THR A 10 21.67 2.66 0.64
N GLY A 11 20.61 3.21 1.24
CA GLY A 11 20.69 4.32 2.20
C GLY A 11 21.21 5.64 1.62
N LYS A 12 21.47 5.69 0.31
CA LYS A 12 21.97 6.88 -0.40
C LYS A 12 20.80 7.82 -0.71
N ARG A 13 21.00 9.11 -0.41
CA ARG A 13 20.03 10.18 -0.67
C ARG A 13 20.19 10.64 -2.12
N TYR A 14 19.12 10.51 -2.91
CA TYR A 14 19.08 11.04 -4.26
C TYR A 14 18.17 12.27 -4.26
N ARG A 15 18.73 13.43 -4.61
CA ARG A 15 17.94 14.64 -4.89
C ARG A 15 17.51 14.57 -6.34
N VAL A 16 16.25 14.19 -6.54
CA VAL A 16 15.64 14.24 -7.87
C VAL A 16 14.84 15.53 -7.94
N ARG A 17 15.26 16.42 -8.85
CA ARG A 17 14.51 17.61 -9.21
C ARG A 17 13.43 17.17 -10.20
N ILE A 18 12.19 17.09 -9.73
CA ILE A 18 11.04 16.88 -10.59
C ILE A 18 10.60 18.26 -11.05
N ASP A 19 11.02 18.64 -12.26
CA ASP A 19 10.56 19.87 -12.91
C ASP A 19 9.08 19.68 -13.33
N GLY A 20 8.20 20.60 -12.90
CA GLY A 20 6.76 20.58 -13.20
C GLY A 20 5.83 20.20 -12.05
N LEU A 21 6.33 19.59 -10.97
CA LEU A 21 5.57 19.39 -9.73
C LEU A 21 5.94 20.50 -8.72
N THR A 22 5.24 21.62 -8.81
CA THR A 22 5.28 22.69 -7.80
C THR A 22 4.21 22.39 -6.74
N GLU A 23 4.44 22.81 -5.50
CA GLU A 23 3.51 22.60 -4.38
C GLU A 23 2.11 23.14 -4.68
N GLU A 24 2.05 24.25 -5.43
CA GLU A 24 0.83 24.87 -5.96
C GLU A 24 0.04 23.96 -6.91
N VAL A 25 0.73 23.19 -7.76
CA VAL A 25 0.10 22.24 -8.70
C VAL A 25 -0.48 21.04 -7.95
N LEU A 26 0.18 20.58 -6.88
CA LEU A 26 -0.37 19.54 -6.01
C LEU A 26 -1.64 20.01 -5.29
N VAL A 27 -1.63 21.23 -4.76
CA VAL A 27 -2.80 21.83 -4.09
C VAL A 27 -3.97 22.02 -5.06
N ASP A 28 -3.71 22.39 -6.31
CA ASP A 28 -4.77 22.50 -7.31
C ASP A 28 -5.30 21.13 -7.77
N LEU A 29 -4.46 20.08 -7.83
CA LEU A 29 -4.89 18.71 -8.14
C LEU A 29 -5.70 18.07 -7.01
N GLU A 30 -5.42 18.44 -5.76
CA GLU A 30 -6.15 17.95 -4.58
C GLU A 30 -7.49 18.67 -4.36
N ARG A 31 -7.72 19.82 -5.02
CA ARG A 31 -9.00 20.52 -4.95
C ARG A 31 -10.08 19.70 -5.64
N GLU A 32 -11.10 19.28 -4.89
CA GLU A 32 -12.37 18.86 -5.46
C GLU A 32 -12.93 20.01 -6.32
N TYR A 33 -12.83 19.87 -7.64
CA TYR A 33 -13.19 20.93 -8.59
C TYR A 33 -14.68 21.29 -8.60
N ALA A 34 -15.56 20.46 -8.00
CA ALA A 34 -17.00 20.72 -7.96
C ALA A 34 -17.69 20.01 -6.77
N SER A 35 -18.54 20.74 -6.04
CA SER A 35 -19.51 20.16 -5.09
C SER A 35 -20.58 19.32 -5.82
N GLU A 36 -21.36 18.51 -5.11
CA GLU A 36 -22.47 17.74 -5.71
C GLU A 36 -23.46 18.67 -6.46
N GLU A 37 -23.71 19.86 -5.91
CA GLU A 37 -24.58 20.88 -6.50
C GLU A 37 -23.96 21.48 -7.77
N GLN A 38 -22.66 21.76 -7.77
CA GLN A 38 -21.95 22.24 -8.96
C GLN A 38 -21.89 21.16 -10.04
N LEU A 39 -21.66 19.90 -9.67
CA LEU A 39 -21.69 18.78 -10.61
C LEU A 39 -23.06 18.66 -11.28
N GLN A 40 -24.13 18.86 -10.50
CA GLN A 40 -25.50 18.80 -10.99
C GLN A 40 -25.84 20.00 -11.88
N SER A 41 -25.40 21.21 -11.55
CA SER A 41 -25.61 22.39 -12.40
C SER A 41 -24.86 22.30 -13.72
N HIS A 42 -23.62 21.77 -13.72
CA HIS A 42 -22.87 21.48 -14.94
C HIS A 42 -23.56 20.41 -15.79
N LEU A 43 -24.16 19.39 -15.18
CA LEU A 43 -24.90 18.36 -15.88
C LEU A 43 -26.19 18.89 -16.53
N GLU A 44 -26.85 19.84 -15.86
CA GLU A 44 -28.04 20.52 -16.39
C GLU A 44 -27.71 21.44 -17.57
N ALA A 45 -26.56 22.12 -17.53
CA ALA A 45 -26.09 23.03 -18.58
C ALA A 45 -25.67 22.32 -19.89
N LEU A 46 -25.42 21.00 -19.87
CA LEU A 46 -25.02 20.24 -21.06
C LEU A 46 -26.16 20.20 -22.10
N PRO A 47 -25.88 20.37 -23.41
CA PRO A 47 -26.87 20.26 -24.48
C PRO A 47 -27.16 18.78 -24.83
N LEU A 48 -27.53 17.97 -23.84
CA LEU A 48 -27.82 16.55 -23.97
C LEU A 48 -29.31 16.24 -23.76
N PRO A 49 -29.84 15.15 -24.34
CA PRO A 49 -31.18 14.66 -24.04
C PRO A 49 -31.37 14.34 -22.55
N ALA A 50 -32.59 14.52 -22.05
CA ALA A 50 -32.93 14.34 -20.62
C ALA A 50 -32.59 12.94 -20.08
N GLU A 51 -32.76 11.91 -20.91
CA GLU A 51 -32.46 10.51 -20.55
C GLU A 51 -30.97 10.29 -20.30
N VAL A 52 -30.11 10.86 -21.14
CA VAL A 52 -28.64 10.80 -20.99
C VAL A 52 -28.19 11.56 -19.74
N LYS A 53 -28.78 12.73 -19.48
CA LYS A 53 -28.55 13.49 -18.24
C LYS A 53 -28.93 12.69 -17.01
N CYS A 54 -30.07 12.00 -17.04
CA CYS A 54 -30.52 11.15 -15.93
C CYS A 54 -29.55 9.99 -15.66
N LEU A 55 -29.04 9.35 -16.72
CA LEU A 55 -28.10 8.24 -16.59
C LEU A 55 -26.75 8.71 -16.02
N LEU A 56 -26.22 9.83 -16.50
CA LEU A 56 -25.01 10.46 -15.97
C LEU A 56 -25.18 10.90 -14.51
N ALA A 57 -26.33 11.47 -14.15
CA ALA A 57 -26.64 11.87 -12.77
C ALA A 57 -26.67 10.65 -11.84
N ARG A 58 -27.26 9.54 -12.30
CA ARG A 58 -27.27 8.27 -11.55
C ARG A 58 -25.86 7.71 -11.38
N LEU A 59 -25.06 7.70 -12.44
CA LEU A 59 -23.68 7.23 -12.39
C LEU A 59 -22.85 8.06 -11.41
N ALA A 60 -22.91 9.39 -11.50
CA ALA A 60 -22.21 10.29 -10.58
C ALA A 60 -22.60 10.04 -9.12
N ARG A 61 -23.90 9.93 -8.81
CA ARG A 61 -24.39 9.62 -7.44
C ARG A 61 -23.90 8.28 -6.93
N VAL A 62 -23.88 7.24 -7.77
CA VAL A 62 -23.38 5.91 -7.38
C VAL A 62 -21.87 5.98 -7.10
N THR A 63 -21.10 6.59 -7.99
CA THR A 63 -19.65 6.74 -7.84
C THR A 63 -19.29 7.52 -6.58
N LEU A 64 -19.94 8.66 -6.32
CA LEU A 64 -19.71 9.46 -5.12
C LEU A 64 -20.09 8.71 -3.83
N ARG A 65 -21.19 7.95 -3.86
CA ARG A 65 -21.62 7.14 -2.71
C ARG A 65 -20.61 6.04 -2.39
N VAL A 66 -20.11 5.33 -3.41
CA VAL A 66 -19.10 4.30 -3.24
C VAL A 66 -17.78 4.91 -2.79
N GLY A 67 -17.35 6.01 -3.42
CA GLY A 67 -16.14 6.75 -3.03
C GLY A 67 -16.16 7.20 -1.57
N ARG A 68 -17.25 7.82 -1.11
CA ARG A 68 -17.43 8.21 0.30
C ARG A 68 -17.32 7.02 1.26
N ARG A 69 -17.86 5.85 0.89
CA ARG A 69 -17.71 4.63 1.70
C ARG A 69 -16.27 4.12 1.71
N LEU A 70 -15.61 4.07 0.55
CA LEU A 70 -14.21 3.66 0.43
C LEU A 70 -13.28 4.56 1.24
N LEU A 71 -13.45 5.88 1.18
CA LEU A 71 -12.70 6.85 1.99
C LEU A 71 -12.89 6.62 3.49
N ARG A 72 -14.12 6.35 3.95
CA ARG A 72 -14.38 6.01 5.36
C ARG A 72 -13.68 4.71 5.78
N ILE A 73 -13.72 3.69 4.93
CA ILE A 73 -13.03 2.41 5.18
C ILE A 73 -11.52 2.64 5.24
N GLY A 74 -10.94 3.36 4.27
CA GLY A 74 -9.52 3.69 4.23
C GLY A 74 -9.05 4.44 5.48
N ARG A 75 -9.83 5.43 5.96
CA ARG A 75 -9.52 6.17 7.19
C ARG A 75 -9.53 5.26 8.43
N ARG A 76 -10.52 4.36 8.51
CA ARG A 76 -10.61 3.38 9.60
C ARG A 76 -9.43 2.40 9.58
N LEU A 77 -8.99 1.98 8.41
CA LEU A 77 -7.80 1.14 8.25
C LEU A 77 -6.54 1.87 8.72
N LEU A 78 -6.37 3.14 8.33
CA LEU A 78 -5.22 3.95 8.78
C LEU A 78 -5.17 4.09 10.30
N GLU A 79 -6.32 4.32 10.94
CA GLU A 79 -6.46 4.39 12.39
C GLU A 79 -6.04 3.07 13.06
N ILE A 80 -6.47 1.94 12.49
CA ILE A 80 -6.07 0.60 12.95
C ILE A 80 -4.56 0.40 12.78
N VAL A 81 -3.95 0.75 11.64
CA VAL A 81 -2.48 0.68 11.46
C VAL A 81 -1.76 1.49 12.53
N LEU A 82 -2.16 2.74 12.72
CA LEU A 82 -1.50 3.64 13.68
C LEU A 82 -1.62 3.11 15.12
N MET A 83 -2.80 2.59 15.49
CA MET A 83 -3.01 1.96 16.80
C MET A 83 -2.14 0.70 16.99
N LEU A 84 -2.03 -0.13 15.95
CA LEU A 84 -1.22 -1.34 15.94
C LEU A 84 0.27 -1.04 16.04
N CYS A 85 0.76 -0.05 15.26
CA CYS A 85 2.14 0.41 15.32
C CYS A 85 2.51 0.93 16.72
N ALA A 86 1.56 1.56 17.41
CA ALA A 86 1.77 2.00 18.79
C ALA A 86 1.75 0.86 19.82
N ARG A 87 1.06 -0.25 19.54
CA ARG A 87 0.81 -1.35 20.49
C ARG A 87 1.80 -2.51 20.36
N PHE A 88 2.30 -2.79 19.16
CA PHE A 88 3.17 -3.93 18.89
C PHE A 88 4.40 -3.47 18.11
N PRO A 89 5.64 -3.58 18.61
CA PRO A 89 6.82 -3.03 17.95
C PRO A 89 7.49 -3.95 16.91
N GLY A 90 6.96 -5.16 16.65
CA GLY A 90 7.72 -6.20 15.94
C GLY A 90 6.89 -7.22 15.16
N ALA A 91 7.10 -8.53 15.40
CA ALA A 91 6.44 -9.63 14.67
C ALA A 91 4.90 -9.51 14.65
N GLY A 92 4.31 -9.05 15.76
CA GLY A 92 2.88 -8.77 15.85
C GLY A 92 2.41 -7.67 14.90
N LEU A 93 3.18 -6.56 14.78
CA LEU A 93 2.91 -5.50 13.82
C LEU A 93 2.94 -6.06 12.40
N GLY A 94 3.98 -6.82 12.07
CA GLY A 94 4.13 -7.44 10.77
C GLY A 94 2.94 -8.32 10.39
N LEU A 95 2.53 -9.22 11.29
CA LEU A 95 1.36 -10.08 11.07
C LEU A 95 0.07 -9.27 10.90
N LEU A 96 -0.15 -8.26 11.76
CA LEU A 96 -1.33 -7.41 11.72
C LEU A 96 -1.37 -6.53 10.46
N THR A 97 -0.24 -6.01 9.99
CA THR A 97 -0.13 -5.28 8.73
C THR A 97 -0.39 -6.19 7.54
N GLY A 98 0.12 -7.42 7.55
CA GLY A 98 -0.19 -8.43 6.54
C GLY A 98 -1.69 -8.77 6.49
N ALA A 99 -2.30 -8.95 7.67
CA ALA A 99 -3.74 -9.16 7.79
C ALA A 99 -4.56 -7.97 7.29
N LEU A 100 -4.11 -6.75 7.58
CA LEU A 100 -4.77 -5.54 7.13
C LEU A 100 -4.68 -5.35 5.61
N LEU A 101 -3.50 -5.54 5.01
CA LEU A 101 -3.34 -5.51 3.56
C LEU A 101 -4.24 -6.55 2.88
N THR A 102 -4.32 -7.76 3.44
CA THR A 102 -5.22 -8.81 2.97
C THR A 102 -6.68 -8.36 3.00
N TYR A 103 -7.10 -7.72 4.09
CA TYR A 103 -8.46 -7.17 4.21
C TYR A 103 -8.74 -6.06 3.18
N VAL A 104 -7.76 -5.22 2.87
CA VAL A 104 -7.89 -4.20 1.80
C VAL A 104 -8.09 -4.86 0.44
N VAL A 105 -7.30 -5.90 0.14
CA VAL A 105 -7.44 -6.67 -1.11
C VAL A 105 -8.82 -7.35 -1.16
N ALA A 106 -9.30 -7.89 -0.05
CA ALA A 106 -10.61 -8.53 0.04
C ALA A 106 -11.79 -7.57 -0.26
N CYS A 107 -11.62 -6.27 -0.02
CA CYS A 107 -12.63 -5.25 -0.30
C CYS A 107 -12.78 -4.90 -1.79
N LEU A 108 -11.91 -5.40 -2.68
CA LEU A 108 -12.07 -5.22 -4.13
C LEU A 108 -13.26 -6.06 -4.65
N PRO A 109 -14.30 -5.46 -5.25
CA PRO A 109 -15.40 -6.22 -5.85
C PRO A 109 -14.90 -7.11 -7.00
N PHE A 110 -15.59 -8.24 -7.23
CA PHE A 110 -15.27 -9.30 -8.21
C PHE A 110 -14.01 -10.14 -7.96
N LEU A 111 -12.84 -9.53 -7.74
CA LEU A 111 -11.57 -10.28 -7.60
C LEU A 111 -11.05 -10.36 -6.17
N GLY A 112 -11.55 -9.54 -5.25
CA GLY A 112 -10.97 -9.38 -3.92
C GLY A 112 -10.95 -10.65 -3.10
N ALA A 113 -12.01 -11.46 -3.11
CA ALA A 113 -12.06 -12.71 -2.35
C ALA A 113 -11.03 -13.74 -2.84
N ILE A 114 -10.95 -13.94 -4.15
CA ILE A 114 -10.02 -14.90 -4.77
C ILE A 114 -8.57 -14.47 -4.55
N LEU A 115 -8.28 -13.17 -4.75
CA LEU A 115 -6.95 -12.64 -4.50
C LEU A 115 -6.60 -12.66 -3.01
N ALA A 116 -7.55 -12.39 -2.12
CA ALA A 116 -7.29 -12.41 -0.67
C ALA A 116 -7.05 -13.82 -0.14
N ASP A 117 -7.77 -14.84 -0.62
CA ASP A 117 -7.56 -16.23 -0.20
C ASP A 117 -6.19 -16.76 -0.63
N PHE A 118 -5.69 -16.32 -1.79
CA PHE A 118 -4.37 -16.70 -2.29
C PHE A 118 -3.24 -15.86 -1.69
N LEU A 119 -3.39 -14.53 -1.73
CA LEU A 119 -2.35 -13.58 -1.37
C LEU A 119 -2.29 -13.33 0.14
N GLY A 120 -3.39 -13.55 0.85
CA GLY A 120 -3.53 -13.30 2.28
C GLY A 120 -2.56 -14.08 3.16
N PRO A 121 -2.48 -15.42 3.02
CA PRO A 121 -1.48 -16.23 3.71
C PRO A 121 -0.05 -15.77 3.40
N LEU A 122 0.24 -15.39 2.15
CA LEU A 122 1.55 -14.86 1.76
C LEU A 122 1.87 -13.53 2.46
N LEU A 123 0.92 -12.60 2.49
CA LEU A 123 1.08 -11.28 3.09
C LEU A 123 1.21 -11.35 4.61
N MET A 124 0.42 -12.21 5.25
CA MET A 124 0.53 -12.49 6.69
C MET A 124 1.87 -13.15 7.03
N LEU A 125 2.29 -14.17 6.26
CA LEU A 125 3.57 -14.86 6.46
C LEU A 125 4.75 -13.92 6.23
N PHE A 126 4.70 -13.10 5.18
CA PHE A 126 5.73 -12.10 4.88
C PHE A 126 5.80 -11.05 5.98
N GLY A 127 4.65 -10.53 6.41
CA GLY A 127 4.56 -9.56 7.49
C GLY A 127 5.14 -10.12 8.79
N LEU A 128 4.70 -11.30 9.22
CA LEU A 128 5.23 -12.00 10.38
C LEU A 128 6.75 -12.22 10.25
N GLY A 129 7.22 -12.73 9.11
CA GLY A 129 8.63 -13.04 8.88
C GLY A 129 9.53 -11.80 8.96
N ARG A 130 9.13 -10.70 8.31
CA ARG A 130 9.82 -9.40 8.41
C ARG A 130 9.81 -8.86 9.84
N GLY A 131 8.66 -8.89 10.50
CA GLY A 131 8.53 -8.39 11.87
C GLY A 131 9.33 -9.23 12.88
N LEU A 132 9.36 -10.55 12.72
CA LEU A 132 10.17 -11.45 13.53
C LEU A 132 11.67 -11.26 13.29
N TRP A 133 12.08 -11.05 12.04
CA TRP A 133 13.47 -10.74 11.71
C TRP A 133 13.94 -9.44 12.38
N GLN A 134 13.08 -8.42 12.37
CA GLN A 134 13.35 -7.14 13.02
C GLN A 134 13.41 -7.27 14.55
N ASP A 135 12.53 -8.08 15.15
CA ASP A 135 12.57 -8.38 16.58
C ASP A 135 13.83 -9.16 16.99
N LEU A 136 14.22 -10.18 16.23
CA LEU A 136 15.43 -10.96 16.49
C LEU A 136 16.68 -10.10 16.41
N THR A 137 16.78 -9.25 15.38
CA THR A 137 17.92 -8.34 15.21
C THR A 137 18.02 -7.31 16.33
N ASN A 138 16.88 -6.77 16.80
CA ASN A 138 16.88 -5.73 17.84
C ASN A 138 16.97 -6.27 19.28
N ARG A 139 16.40 -7.45 19.56
CA ARG A 139 16.25 -7.97 20.94
C ARG A 139 17.13 -9.19 21.24
N ALA A 140 17.52 -9.97 20.24
CA ALA A 140 18.28 -11.20 20.40
C ALA A 140 19.35 -11.36 19.29
N PRO A 141 20.32 -10.43 19.21
CA PRO A 141 21.30 -10.39 18.12
C PRO A 141 22.16 -11.66 18.03
N GLU A 142 22.39 -12.35 19.16
CA GLU A 142 23.10 -13.64 19.18
C GLU A 142 22.30 -14.77 18.49
N ALA A 143 20.98 -14.79 18.68
CA ALA A 143 20.11 -15.73 17.99
C ALA A 143 20.07 -15.43 16.48
N ALA A 144 20.02 -14.15 16.10
CA ALA A 144 20.12 -13.75 14.70
C ALA A 144 21.48 -14.16 14.07
N ALA A 145 22.59 -13.95 14.78
CA ALA A 145 23.92 -14.35 14.32
C ALA A 145 24.06 -15.87 14.17
N THR A 146 23.44 -16.64 15.06
CA THR A 146 23.40 -18.11 15.00
C THR A 146 22.61 -18.61 13.80
N ILE A 147 21.47 -17.99 13.49
CA ILE A 147 20.68 -18.33 12.29
C ILE A 147 21.48 -18.01 11.02
N VAL A 148 22.16 -16.86 10.97
CA VAL A 148 23.00 -16.47 9.82
C VAL A 148 24.20 -17.42 9.66
N SER A 149 24.85 -17.81 10.76
CA SER A 149 26.00 -18.72 10.71
C SER A 149 25.60 -20.15 10.31
N ALA A 150 24.40 -20.62 10.70
CA ALA A 150 23.85 -21.91 10.29
C ALA A 150 23.51 -21.98 8.78
N VAL A 151 23.27 -20.84 8.13
CA VAL A 151 22.99 -20.77 6.68
C VAL A 151 24.28 -20.73 5.83
N ARG A 152 25.41 -20.29 6.40
CA ARG A 152 26.70 -20.20 5.68
C ARG A 152 27.15 -21.50 4.96
N PRO A 153 27.02 -22.70 5.55
CA PRO A 153 27.41 -23.96 4.88
C PRO A 153 26.63 -24.25 3.60
N PHE A 154 25.39 -23.76 3.50
CA PHE A 154 24.56 -23.96 2.31
C PHE A 154 24.91 -22.97 1.19
N THR A 155 25.39 -21.77 1.54
CA THR A 155 25.83 -20.78 0.55
C THR A 155 27.13 -21.16 -0.16
N THR A 156 28.01 -21.91 0.51
CA THR A 156 29.27 -22.41 -0.08
C THR A 156 29.05 -23.59 -1.02
N MET A 157 27.99 -24.39 -0.81
CA MET A 157 27.61 -25.47 -1.73
C MET A 157 27.03 -24.94 -3.06
N GLN A 158 26.33 -23.80 -3.06
CA GLN A 158 25.83 -23.18 -4.29
C GLN A 158 26.94 -22.63 -5.18
N GLN A 159 28.08 -22.19 -4.61
CA GLN A 159 29.21 -21.70 -5.40
C GLN A 159 30.09 -22.84 -5.97
N GLY A 160 30.11 -24.01 -5.33
CA GLY A 160 30.82 -25.19 -5.83
C GLY A 160 30.21 -25.82 -7.09
N GLY A 161 28.94 -25.53 -7.41
CA GLY A 161 28.27 -26.01 -8.63
C GLY A 161 28.49 -25.14 -9.88
N ALA A 162 28.97 -23.90 -9.73
CA ALA A 162 29.20 -22.97 -10.85
C ALA A 162 30.62 -23.04 -11.45
N ALA A 163 31.55 -23.76 -10.81
CA ALA A 163 32.95 -23.87 -11.24
C ALA A 163 33.30 -25.20 -11.96
N SER A 164 32.32 -26.08 -12.20
CA SER A 164 32.51 -27.36 -12.90
C SER A 164 31.66 -27.42 -14.18
N GLY A 165 31.86 -26.43 -15.04
CA GLY A 165 31.16 -26.31 -16.34
C GLY A 165 31.91 -25.43 -17.32
N ALA A 166 33.25 -25.48 -17.29
CA ALA A 166 34.14 -24.96 -18.31
C ALA A 166 34.98 -26.10 -18.87
#